data_AF-A0ABC9FHJ2-F1
#
_entry.id   AF-A0ABC9FHJ2-F1
#
_cell.length_a   1.000
_cell.length_b   1.000
_cell.length_c   1.000
_cell.angle_alpha   90.00
_cell.angle_beta   90.00
_cell.angle_gamma   90.00
#
_symmetry.space_group_name_H-M   'P 1'
#
loop_
_entity.id
_entity.type
_entity.pdbx_description
1 polymer ?
#
loop_
_entity_poly.entity_id
_entity_poly.type
_entity_poly.pdbx_seq_one_letter_code
_entity_poly.pdbx_strand_id
1 'polypeptide(L)'
;MAGKAPFTVFFFLLLATSAASIRAARSVAAVARRAAMENGLGQTPQMGWNSWNHFHCKINEEIIREIADAMVDNGLAKLGYQYINIDDCWAAYDRDTQGNLASNTSTFPSGIAALADYVHGKGLKLGIYGDAGLRTCSKLMPGSLGYEDQDAKTFASWGVDYLKYDNCNNHGMSPQPRYNAMSNALLNSGRNIFFSLCEWGVDDPATWAGGIGNSWRTTGDIKDTWASMTTIADKNDKWASYAGPGGWNDPDMLEVGNGGMTTEEYRSHFSIWALVKVWASPLSGGRVAMILWNRGSTEASITAAWSSIGLNASTVADAHDLWTDEVIASVQGELKETVDSHACKMYVVTPK
;
A
#
# COMPACT_ATOMS: atom_id res chain seq x y z
N MET A 1 65.78 45.47 -28.85
CA MET A 1 66.84 45.40 -29.90
C MET A 1 66.46 44.30 -30.87
N ALA A 2 66.71 44.52 -32.15
CA ALA A 2 66.09 43.87 -33.29
C ALA A 2 66.77 42.57 -33.77
N GLY A 3 66.06 41.80 -34.62
CA GLY A 3 66.60 40.89 -35.66
C GLY A 3 66.23 39.40 -35.48
N LYS A 4 65.20 38.87 -36.17
CA LYS A 4 65.21 38.16 -37.50
C LYS A 4 66.08 36.88 -37.50
N ALA A 5 65.55 35.65 -37.51
CA ALA A 5 64.88 34.83 -38.56
C ALA A 5 65.70 33.51 -38.73
N PRO A 6 65.31 32.44 -39.48
CA PRO A 6 64.03 32.03 -40.09
C PRO A 6 63.63 30.53 -39.86
N PHE A 7 62.50 30.17 -40.49
CA PHE A 7 61.81 28.89 -40.70
C PHE A 7 62.63 27.67 -41.18
N THR A 8 62.19 26.45 -40.83
CA THR A 8 62.06 25.27 -41.72
C THR A 8 61.03 24.27 -41.13
N VAL A 9 60.17 23.72 -41.98
CA VAL A 9 59.07 22.77 -41.71
C VAL A 9 59.57 21.32 -41.82
N PHE A 10 59.10 20.42 -40.95
CA PHE A 10 59.03 18.98 -41.25
C PHE A 10 57.82 18.32 -40.57
N PHE A 11 57.04 17.60 -41.37
CA PHE A 11 55.91 16.75 -40.98
C PHE A 11 56.45 15.33 -40.73
N PHE A 12 56.11 14.70 -39.60
CA PHE A 12 56.31 13.26 -39.38
C PHE A 12 55.05 12.64 -38.78
N LEU A 13 54.47 11.68 -39.51
CA LEU A 13 53.48 10.72 -39.02
C LEU A 13 54.16 9.77 -38.01
N LEU A 14 53.55 9.56 -36.84
CA LEU A 14 53.85 8.44 -35.95
C LEU A 14 52.62 7.52 -35.85
N LEU A 15 52.77 6.28 -36.32
CA LEU A 15 52.00 5.15 -35.79
C LEU A 15 52.67 4.70 -34.49
N ALA A 16 51.93 4.67 -33.39
CA ALA A 16 52.31 3.94 -32.20
C ALA A 16 51.10 3.17 -31.66
N THR A 17 51.25 1.85 -31.65
CA THR A 17 50.37 0.85 -31.06
C THR A 17 50.26 1.03 -29.54
N SER A 18 49.06 1.10 -28.98
CA SER A 18 48.85 1.00 -27.54
C SER A 18 47.97 -0.19 -27.19
N ALA A 19 48.55 -1.08 -26.37
CA ALA A 19 47.97 -2.29 -25.85
C ALA A 19 46.71 -2.05 -25.00
N ALA A 20 45.85 -3.05 -25.01
CA ALA A 20 44.60 -3.11 -24.26
C ALA A 20 44.78 -2.90 -22.75
N SER A 21 43.91 -2.08 -22.18
CA SER A 21 43.47 -2.21 -20.79
C SER A 21 41.95 -2.21 -20.77
N ILE A 22 41.40 -3.40 -20.57
CA ILE A 22 39.99 -3.64 -20.30
C ILE A 22 39.71 -3.04 -18.90
N ARG A 23 39.03 -1.91 -18.85
CA ARG A 23 38.28 -1.50 -17.67
C ARG A 23 36.79 -1.50 -18.02
N ALA A 24 36.18 -2.67 -17.83
CA ALA A 24 34.74 -2.76 -17.66
C ALA A 24 34.38 -2.08 -16.33
N ALA A 25 33.99 -0.80 -16.41
CA ALA A 25 33.35 -0.13 -15.29
C ALA A 25 31.86 -0.50 -15.31
N ARG A 26 31.46 -1.30 -14.32
CA ARG A 26 30.08 -1.68 -14.02
C ARG A 26 29.13 -0.49 -14.11
N SER A 27 28.19 -0.53 -15.05
CA SER A 27 26.97 0.27 -14.95
C SER A 27 26.15 -0.29 -13.79
N VAL A 28 26.25 0.35 -12.62
CA VAL A 28 25.19 0.22 -11.61
C VAL A 28 23.99 0.91 -12.24
N ALA A 29 22.98 0.13 -12.63
CA ALA A 29 21.71 0.67 -13.04
C ALA A 29 21.19 1.53 -11.87
N ALA A 30 21.28 2.85 -12.00
CA ALA A 30 20.53 3.76 -11.16
C ALA A 30 19.05 3.50 -11.51
N VAL A 31 18.39 2.65 -10.73
CA VAL A 31 16.93 2.64 -10.70
C VAL A 31 16.54 4.06 -10.34
N ALA A 32 15.96 4.79 -11.28
CA ALA A 32 15.36 6.08 -10.99
C ALA A 32 14.38 5.84 -9.85
N ARG A 33 14.70 6.30 -8.63
CA ARG A 33 13.71 6.40 -7.56
C ARG A 33 12.65 7.34 -8.09
N ARG A 34 11.53 6.79 -8.58
CA ARG A 34 10.34 7.58 -8.85
C ARG A 34 10.00 8.30 -7.56
N ALA A 35 9.86 9.62 -7.63
CA ALA A 35 9.57 10.44 -6.47
C ALA A 35 8.20 9.98 -5.91
N ALA A 36 8.19 9.49 -4.68
CA ALA A 36 6.96 9.31 -3.94
C ALA A 36 6.37 10.70 -3.64
N MET A 37 5.07 10.78 -3.37
CA MET A 37 4.47 12.00 -2.84
C MET A 37 5.20 12.41 -1.55
N GLU A 38 5.85 13.58 -1.57
CA GLU A 38 6.64 14.10 -0.44
C GLU A 38 5.73 14.73 0.63
N ASN A 39 4.76 13.97 1.15
CA ASN A 39 3.90 14.38 2.28
C ASN A 39 4.38 13.82 3.64
N GLY A 40 5.48 13.07 3.65
CA GLY A 40 6.08 12.48 4.85
C GLY A 40 5.31 11.29 5.45
N LEU A 41 4.22 10.84 4.82
CA LEU A 41 3.40 9.72 5.26
C LEU A 41 3.74 8.43 4.49
N GLY A 42 3.12 7.31 4.89
CA GLY A 42 3.22 6.03 4.16
C GLY A 42 4.61 5.43 4.07
N GLN A 43 5.54 5.74 5.00
CA GLN A 43 6.90 5.16 4.98
C GLN A 43 6.90 3.63 5.14
N THR A 44 5.86 3.11 5.80
CA THR A 44 5.43 1.70 5.79
C THR A 44 3.98 1.65 5.31
N PRO A 45 3.46 0.47 4.89
CA PRO A 45 2.04 0.32 4.61
C PRO A 45 1.18 0.76 5.80
N GLN A 46 0.03 1.36 5.50
CA GLN A 46 -0.93 1.77 6.51
C GLN A 46 -1.52 0.55 7.23
N MET A 47 -1.81 0.71 8.52
CA MET A 47 -2.49 -0.30 9.32
C MET A 47 -3.65 0.34 10.06
N GLY A 48 -4.80 -0.30 10.01
CA GLY A 48 -6.03 0.23 10.58
C GLY A 48 -7.22 -0.69 10.34
N TRP A 49 -8.40 -0.10 10.42
CA TRP A 49 -9.69 -0.74 10.21
C TRP A 49 -10.56 0.14 9.31
N ASN A 50 -11.45 -0.47 8.53
CA ASN A 50 -12.42 0.22 7.68
C ASN A 50 -13.82 -0.40 7.87
N SER A 51 -14.86 0.42 7.85
CA SER A 51 -16.24 -0.02 8.13
C SER A 51 -16.90 -0.88 7.05
N TRP A 52 -16.41 -0.84 5.81
CA TRP A 52 -17.19 -1.27 4.63
C TRP A 52 -17.50 -2.77 4.59
N ASN A 53 -16.51 -3.65 4.76
CA ASN A 53 -16.67 -5.09 4.52
C ASN A 53 -17.73 -5.73 5.43
N HIS A 54 -17.94 -5.17 6.62
CA HIS A 54 -18.91 -5.70 7.58
C HIS A 54 -20.18 -4.85 7.68
N PHE A 55 -20.04 -3.52 7.83
CA PHE A 55 -21.17 -2.65 8.13
C PHE A 55 -21.83 -2.08 6.87
N HIS A 56 -21.13 -2.01 5.74
CA HIS A 56 -21.57 -1.27 4.56
C HIS A 56 -22.10 0.12 4.95
N CYS A 57 -23.33 0.48 4.54
CA CYS A 57 -23.98 1.74 4.92
C CYS A 57 -24.71 1.71 6.27
N LYS A 58 -24.61 0.63 7.06
CA LYS A 58 -25.16 0.55 8.43
C LYS A 58 -24.14 1.04 9.44
N ILE A 59 -23.68 2.28 9.27
CA ILE A 59 -22.64 2.90 10.09
C ILE A 59 -23.17 4.14 10.82
N ASN A 60 -22.65 4.40 12.02
CA ASN A 60 -22.96 5.58 12.82
C ASN A 60 -21.77 5.92 13.73
N GLU A 61 -21.79 7.08 14.38
CA GLU A 61 -20.69 7.53 15.24
C GLU A 61 -20.46 6.65 16.47
N GLU A 62 -21.51 5.99 16.98
CA GLU A 62 -21.40 5.08 18.13
C GLU A 62 -20.55 3.86 17.77
N ILE A 63 -20.84 3.21 16.64
CA ILE A 63 -20.04 2.09 16.11
C ILE A 63 -18.57 2.51 15.94
N ILE A 64 -18.31 3.69 15.38
CA ILE A 64 -16.92 4.16 15.18
C ILE A 64 -16.20 4.37 16.52
N ARG A 65 -16.88 4.92 17.54
CA ARG A 65 -16.32 5.07 18.89
C ARG A 65 -16.03 3.72 19.53
N GLU A 66 -16.97 2.78 19.45
CA GLU A 66 -16.81 1.42 19.98
C GLU A 66 -15.67 0.67 19.31
N ILE A 67 -15.52 0.81 17.98
CA ILE A 67 -14.38 0.25 17.26
C ILE A 67 -13.07 0.89 17.71
N ALA A 68 -13.02 2.22 17.86
CA ALA A 68 -11.82 2.88 18.38
C ALA A 68 -11.44 2.37 19.78
N ASP A 69 -12.42 2.16 20.66
CA ASP A 69 -12.22 1.57 21.99
C ASP A 69 -11.71 0.14 21.89
N ALA A 70 -12.37 -0.72 21.10
CA ALA A 70 -11.97 -2.10 20.91
C ALA A 70 -10.57 -2.26 20.30
N MET A 71 -10.15 -1.34 19.43
CA MET A 71 -8.81 -1.34 18.85
C MET A 71 -7.73 -1.08 19.92
N VAL A 72 -8.02 -0.23 20.91
CA VAL A 72 -7.12 0.01 22.05
C VAL A 72 -7.19 -1.15 23.05
N ASP A 73 -8.39 -1.53 23.48
CA ASP A 73 -8.61 -2.49 24.57
C ASP A 73 -8.10 -3.90 24.21
N ASN A 74 -8.22 -4.30 22.95
CA ASN A 74 -7.70 -5.58 22.46
C ASN A 74 -6.22 -5.52 22.03
N GLY A 75 -5.55 -4.37 22.18
CA GLY A 75 -4.13 -4.20 21.92
C GLY A 75 -3.72 -4.05 20.46
N LEU A 76 -4.67 -4.02 19.50
CA LEU A 76 -4.38 -3.84 18.08
C LEU A 76 -3.75 -2.47 17.78
N ALA A 77 -4.17 -1.43 18.49
CA ALA A 77 -3.56 -0.10 18.42
C ALA A 77 -2.05 -0.15 18.73
N LYS A 78 -1.66 -0.92 19.76
CA LYS A 78 -0.26 -1.11 20.16
C LYS A 78 0.56 -1.88 19.11
N LEU A 79 -0.10 -2.75 18.33
CA LEU A 79 0.51 -3.46 17.22
C LEU A 79 0.64 -2.62 15.94
N GLY A 80 0.11 -1.38 15.94
CA GLY A 80 0.25 -0.41 14.85
C GLY A 80 -1.02 -0.14 14.05
N TYR A 81 -2.12 -0.84 14.33
CA TYR A 81 -3.41 -0.57 13.69
C TYR A 81 -4.02 0.73 14.23
N GLN A 82 -3.70 1.84 13.58
CA GLN A 82 -3.91 3.18 14.11
C GLN A 82 -4.99 3.98 13.38
N TYR A 83 -5.32 3.62 12.13
CA TYR A 83 -6.33 4.33 11.35
C TYR A 83 -7.72 3.72 11.53
N ILE A 84 -8.69 4.50 11.98
CA ILE A 84 -10.11 4.14 12.03
C ILE A 84 -10.80 4.83 10.85
N ASN A 85 -10.98 4.10 9.76
CA ASN A 85 -11.46 4.65 8.50
C ASN A 85 -12.98 4.48 8.37
N ILE A 86 -13.69 5.60 8.30
CA ILE A 86 -15.11 5.62 7.94
C ILE A 86 -15.21 5.50 6.43
N ASP A 87 -15.95 4.50 5.94
CA ASP A 87 -16.21 4.32 4.51
C ASP A 87 -17.45 5.12 4.04
N ASP A 88 -18.04 4.78 2.89
CA ASP A 88 -19.20 5.49 2.32
C ASP A 88 -20.40 5.60 3.30
N CYS A 89 -21.38 6.43 2.96
CA CYS A 89 -22.63 6.64 3.70
C CYS A 89 -22.52 7.40 5.05
N TRP A 90 -21.45 8.17 5.26
CA TRP A 90 -21.27 9.00 6.47
C TRP A 90 -21.89 10.42 6.36
N ALA A 91 -21.96 10.97 5.15
CA ALA A 91 -22.40 12.34 4.93
C ALA A 91 -23.90 12.45 4.68
N ALA A 92 -24.43 13.67 4.82
CA ALA A 92 -25.76 14.04 4.37
C ALA A 92 -25.89 13.84 2.86
N TYR A 93 -27.13 13.66 2.38
CA TYR A 93 -27.38 13.43 0.96
C TYR A 93 -26.95 14.62 0.10
N ASP A 94 -27.15 15.84 0.57
CA ASP A 94 -26.77 17.06 -0.14
C ASP A 94 -25.72 17.84 0.66
N ARG A 95 -24.94 18.63 -0.07
CA ARG A 95 -24.04 19.64 0.50
C ARG A 95 -24.86 20.71 1.23
N ASP A 96 -24.23 21.39 2.17
CA ASP A 96 -24.86 22.54 2.82
C ASP A 96 -25.03 23.73 1.85
N THR A 97 -25.64 24.81 2.33
CA THR A 97 -25.90 26.03 1.53
C THR A 97 -24.64 26.76 1.08
N GLN A 98 -23.47 26.43 1.65
CA GLN A 98 -22.16 26.97 1.30
C GLN A 98 -21.37 26.02 0.38
N GLY A 99 -21.96 24.87 0.03
CA GLY A 99 -21.32 23.84 -0.80
C GLY A 99 -20.39 22.91 -0.03
N ASN A 100 -20.35 22.95 1.31
CA ASN A 100 -19.53 22.02 2.08
C ASN A 100 -20.20 20.65 2.19
N LEU A 101 -19.38 19.61 2.31
CA LEU A 101 -19.85 18.33 2.83
C LEU A 101 -20.33 18.51 4.27
N ALA A 102 -21.46 17.88 4.61
CA ALA A 102 -22.01 17.86 5.96
C ALA A 102 -22.19 16.41 6.42
N SER A 103 -21.97 16.11 7.70
CA SER A 103 -22.25 14.78 8.24
C SER A 103 -23.75 14.50 8.24
N ASN A 104 -24.14 13.23 8.12
CA ASN A 104 -25.54 12.85 8.30
C ASN A 104 -25.90 12.98 9.79
N THR A 105 -26.76 13.94 10.15
CA THR A 105 -27.08 14.23 11.56
C THR A 105 -27.83 13.10 12.27
N SER A 106 -28.40 12.15 11.55
CA SER A 106 -29.09 11.00 12.15
C SER A 106 -28.13 9.89 12.57
N THR A 107 -26.97 9.75 11.90
CA THR A 107 -25.97 8.71 12.19
C THR A 107 -24.68 9.28 12.78
N PHE A 108 -24.36 10.55 12.51
CA PHE A 108 -23.22 11.30 13.04
C PHE A 108 -23.70 12.66 13.61
N PRO A 109 -24.59 12.65 14.62
CA PRO A 109 -25.17 13.86 15.22
C PRO A 109 -24.13 14.84 15.81
N SER A 110 -22.98 14.34 16.28
CA SER A 110 -21.91 15.16 16.87
C SER A 110 -21.01 15.82 15.81
N GLY A 111 -21.10 15.38 14.55
CA GLY A 111 -20.22 15.80 13.47
C GLY A 111 -18.86 15.10 13.47
N ILE A 112 -18.19 15.13 12.32
CA ILE A 112 -16.92 14.41 12.10
C ILE A 112 -15.78 14.99 12.94
N ALA A 113 -15.73 16.31 13.17
CA ALA A 113 -14.68 16.92 13.99
C ALA A 113 -14.69 16.38 15.43
N ALA A 114 -15.86 16.29 16.06
CA ALA A 114 -15.98 15.74 17.42
C ALA A 114 -15.65 14.24 17.48
N LEU A 115 -15.90 13.51 16.38
CA LEU A 115 -15.52 12.10 16.27
C LEU A 115 -13.99 11.95 16.08
N ALA A 116 -13.37 12.82 15.30
CA ALA A 116 -11.90 12.87 15.15
C ALA A 116 -11.22 13.16 16.49
N ASP A 117 -11.70 14.16 17.23
CA ASP A 117 -11.19 14.48 18.57
C ASP A 117 -11.27 13.28 19.52
N TYR A 118 -12.36 12.50 19.46
CA TYR A 118 -12.50 11.28 20.25
C TYR A 118 -11.46 10.23 19.87
N VAL A 119 -11.33 9.93 18.58
CA VAL A 119 -10.38 8.95 18.05
C VAL A 119 -8.93 9.38 18.36
N HIS A 120 -8.61 10.66 18.22
CA HIS A 120 -7.30 11.22 18.61
C HIS A 120 -7.05 11.11 20.12
N GLY A 121 -8.07 11.31 20.95
CA GLY A 121 -8.00 11.12 22.41
C GLY A 121 -7.65 9.68 22.83
N LYS A 122 -7.86 8.71 21.93
CA LYS A 122 -7.46 7.30 22.11
C LYS A 122 -6.06 6.99 21.57
N GLY A 123 -5.35 7.99 21.04
CA GLY A 123 -4.05 7.82 20.38
C GLY A 123 -4.15 7.21 18.97
N LEU A 124 -5.35 7.20 18.38
CA LEU A 124 -5.64 6.70 17.05
C LEU A 124 -5.77 7.87 16.05
N LYS A 125 -6.00 7.54 14.78
CA LYS A 125 -6.18 8.48 13.66
C LYS A 125 -7.51 8.22 12.97
N LEU A 126 -8.21 9.27 12.54
CA LEU A 126 -9.48 9.14 11.85
C LEU A 126 -9.30 9.23 10.33
N GLY A 127 -9.81 8.24 9.61
CA GLY A 127 -9.95 8.29 8.16
C GLY A 127 -11.38 8.53 7.71
N ILE A 128 -11.51 9.10 6.53
CA ILE A 128 -12.78 9.37 5.87
C ILE A 128 -12.75 8.88 4.43
N TYR A 129 -13.94 8.80 3.84
CA TYR A 129 -14.15 8.39 2.46
C TYR A 129 -14.72 9.54 1.61
N GLY A 130 -14.22 9.65 0.39
CA GLY A 130 -14.77 10.49 -0.67
C GLY A 130 -14.66 9.80 -2.03
N ASP A 131 -15.12 10.47 -3.08
CA ASP A 131 -15.11 9.93 -4.44
C ASP A 131 -14.64 10.98 -5.44
N ALA A 132 -13.77 10.59 -6.37
CA ALA A 132 -13.31 11.37 -7.51
C ALA A 132 -14.39 11.49 -8.62
N GLY A 133 -15.65 11.65 -8.23
CA GLY A 133 -16.85 11.73 -9.06
C GLY A 133 -17.90 12.62 -8.43
N LEU A 134 -19.07 12.74 -9.05
CA LEU A 134 -20.13 13.64 -8.55
C LEU A 134 -20.89 13.10 -7.33
N ARG A 135 -20.90 11.77 -7.17
CA ARG A 135 -21.57 11.03 -6.10
C ARG A 135 -20.68 9.86 -5.75
N THR A 136 -20.74 9.41 -4.52
CA THR A 136 -20.05 8.19 -4.10
C THR A 136 -20.66 6.94 -4.73
N CYS A 137 -20.02 5.77 -4.56
CA CYS A 137 -20.50 4.53 -5.14
C CYS A 137 -21.90 4.12 -4.65
N SER A 138 -22.24 4.36 -3.37
CA SER A 138 -23.60 4.16 -2.85
C SER A 138 -24.62 5.14 -3.45
N LYS A 139 -24.16 6.28 -3.96
CA LYS A 139 -24.95 7.44 -4.41
C LYS A 139 -25.76 8.11 -3.29
N LEU A 140 -25.48 7.78 -2.02
CA LEU A 140 -26.18 8.32 -0.86
C LEU A 140 -25.55 9.60 -0.32
N MET A 141 -24.40 10.01 -0.85
CA MET A 141 -23.74 11.27 -0.51
C MET A 141 -23.01 11.89 -1.71
N PRO A 142 -22.67 13.19 -1.65
CA PRO A 142 -21.90 13.86 -2.71
C PRO A 142 -20.50 13.27 -2.84
N GLY A 143 -19.99 13.20 -4.08
CA GLY A 143 -18.57 13.05 -4.33
C GLY A 143 -17.89 14.43 -4.37
N SER A 144 -16.58 14.44 -4.62
CA SER A 144 -15.73 15.63 -4.48
C SER A 144 -15.22 16.18 -5.81
N LEU A 145 -15.63 15.61 -6.95
CA LEU A 145 -15.23 16.10 -8.26
C LEU A 145 -15.70 17.55 -8.48
N GLY A 146 -14.75 18.47 -8.69
CA GLY A 146 -14.98 19.91 -8.82
C GLY A 146 -15.10 20.67 -7.49
N TYR A 147 -14.98 19.98 -6.35
CA TYR A 147 -15.02 20.54 -4.99
C TYR A 147 -13.75 20.20 -4.19
N GLU A 148 -12.68 19.73 -4.86
CA GLU A 148 -11.51 19.13 -4.22
C GLU A 148 -10.87 20.05 -3.19
N ASP A 149 -10.64 21.33 -3.54
CA ASP A 149 -10.04 22.32 -2.64
C ASP A 149 -10.91 22.62 -1.40
N GLN A 150 -12.23 22.64 -1.58
CA GLN A 150 -13.18 22.91 -0.49
C GLN A 150 -13.29 21.71 0.44
N ASP A 151 -13.39 20.51 -0.12
CA ASP A 151 -13.52 19.27 0.63
C ASP A 151 -12.23 18.94 1.38
N ALA A 152 -11.06 19.10 0.76
CA ALA A 152 -9.78 18.91 1.43
C ALA A 152 -9.60 19.84 2.64
N LYS A 153 -10.00 21.12 2.53
CA LYS A 153 -10.01 22.06 3.65
C LYS A 153 -11.00 21.67 4.73
N THR A 154 -12.17 21.15 4.33
CA THR A 154 -13.18 20.64 5.26
C THR A 154 -12.64 19.46 6.07
N PHE A 155 -12.05 18.46 5.40
CA PHE A 155 -11.40 17.32 6.05
C PHE A 155 -10.28 17.75 6.99
N ALA A 156 -9.41 18.66 6.56
CA ALA A 156 -8.35 19.22 7.40
C ALA A 156 -8.91 19.95 8.64
N SER A 157 -9.98 20.73 8.48
CA SER A 157 -10.64 21.45 9.58
C SER A 157 -11.29 20.54 10.61
N TRP A 158 -11.74 19.35 10.18
CA TRP A 158 -12.27 18.32 11.07
C TRP A 158 -11.19 17.44 11.71
N GLY A 159 -9.92 17.63 11.35
CA GLY A 159 -8.83 16.81 11.89
C GLY A 159 -8.71 15.41 11.26
N VAL A 160 -9.25 15.18 10.07
CA VAL A 160 -9.09 13.91 9.35
C VAL A 160 -7.60 13.65 9.05
N ASP A 161 -7.18 12.40 9.15
CA ASP A 161 -5.78 11.95 8.95
C ASP A 161 -5.58 11.11 7.68
N TYR A 162 -6.67 10.59 7.12
CA TYR A 162 -6.65 9.66 6.00
C TYR A 162 -7.86 9.89 5.09
N LEU A 163 -7.66 9.88 3.78
CA LEU A 163 -8.72 9.89 2.78
C LEU A 163 -8.62 8.65 1.89
N LYS A 164 -9.64 7.78 1.92
CA LYS A 164 -9.94 6.84 0.83
C LYS A 164 -10.72 7.60 -0.24
N TYR A 165 -10.25 7.57 -1.47
CA TYR A 165 -10.84 8.36 -2.56
C TYR A 165 -11.20 7.47 -3.73
N ASP A 166 -12.49 7.31 -3.97
CA ASP A 166 -13.07 6.33 -4.89
C ASP A 166 -13.22 6.85 -6.32
N ASN A 167 -13.80 6.04 -7.21
CA ASN A 167 -13.81 6.28 -8.65
C ASN A 167 -15.18 6.12 -9.31
N CYS A 168 -16.29 6.12 -8.56
CA CYS A 168 -17.63 6.05 -9.14
C CYS A 168 -18.06 7.39 -9.76
N ASN A 169 -19.14 7.40 -10.55
CA ASN A 169 -19.79 8.61 -11.08
C ASN A 169 -18.84 9.69 -11.67
N ASN A 170 -17.76 9.25 -12.33
CA ASN A 170 -16.63 10.08 -12.77
C ASN A 170 -16.78 10.70 -14.18
N HIS A 171 -17.97 10.59 -14.78
CA HIS A 171 -18.29 11.09 -16.12
C HIS A 171 -17.40 10.53 -17.25
N GLY A 172 -16.81 9.35 -17.07
CA GLY A 172 -15.92 8.73 -18.05
C GLY A 172 -14.54 9.39 -18.14
N MET A 173 -14.19 10.26 -17.18
CA MET A 173 -12.87 10.89 -17.13
C MET A 173 -11.82 9.93 -16.57
N SER A 174 -10.61 9.97 -17.13
CA SER A 174 -9.48 9.18 -16.61
C SER A 174 -9.17 9.50 -15.14
N PRO A 175 -8.68 8.53 -14.33
CA PRO A 175 -8.35 8.74 -12.93
C PRO A 175 -7.26 9.81 -12.72
N GLN A 176 -6.12 9.67 -13.39
CA GLN A 176 -4.93 10.47 -13.12
C GLN A 176 -5.18 11.99 -12.94
N PRO A 177 -5.88 12.72 -13.85
CA PRO A 177 -6.13 14.14 -13.65
C PRO A 177 -7.04 14.44 -12.44
N ARG A 178 -8.08 13.64 -12.20
CA ARG A 178 -9.02 13.84 -11.09
C ARG A 178 -8.37 13.56 -9.73
N TYR A 179 -7.59 12.50 -9.65
CA TYR A 179 -6.83 12.16 -8.44
C TYR A 179 -5.72 13.17 -8.17
N ASN A 180 -5.06 13.69 -9.20
CA ASN A 180 -4.07 14.76 -9.05
C ASN A 180 -4.69 16.06 -8.53
N ALA A 181 -5.94 16.38 -8.89
CA ALA A 181 -6.65 17.53 -8.33
C ALA A 181 -6.84 17.39 -6.81
N MET A 182 -7.34 16.23 -6.34
CA MET A 182 -7.49 15.98 -4.90
C MET A 182 -6.13 15.90 -4.17
N SER A 183 -5.11 15.31 -4.79
CA SER A 183 -3.75 15.29 -4.23
C SER A 183 -3.23 16.70 -3.93
N ASN A 184 -3.34 17.61 -4.90
CA ASN A 184 -2.94 19.00 -4.72
C ASN A 184 -3.80 19.72 -3.66
N ALA A 185 -5.11 19.46 -3.64
CA ALA A 185 -5.99 20.02 -2.64
C ALA A 185 -5.61 19.60 -1.21
N LEU A 186 -5.29 18.31 -1.01
CA LEU A 186 -4.83 17.77 0.28
C LEU A 186 -3.49 18.39 0.71
N LEU A 187 -2.51 18.49 -0.20
CA LEU A 187 -1.22 19.15 0.08
C LEU A 187 -1.39 20.62 0.51
N ASN A 188 -2.40 21.31 -0.04
CA ASN A 188 -2.68 22.72 0.24
C ASN A 188 -3.72 22.92 1.36
N SER A 189 -4.21 21.84 1.99
CA SER A 189 -5.26 21.90 3.01
C SER A 189 -4.78 22.45 4.36
N GLY A 190 -3.46 22.42 4.61
CA GLY A 190 -2.84 22.79 5.89
C GLY A 190 -2.73 21.64 6.88
N ARG A 191 -3.12 20.41 6.51
CA ARG A 191 -2.94 19.18 7.30
C ARG A 191 -2.39 18.05 6.44
N ASN A 192 -1.46 17.27 6.97
CA ASN A 192 -0.98 16.06 6.30
C ASN A 192 -2.05 14.97 6.41
N ILE A 193 -2.65 14.60 5.27
CA ILE A 193 -3.67 13.56 5.16
C ILE A 193 -3.12 12.44 4.28
N PHE A 194 -3.16 11.20 4.77
CA PHE A 194 -2.77 10.03 3.99
C PHE A 194 -3.75 9.87 2.82
N PHE A 195 -3.25 9.79 1.59
CA PHE A 195 -4.10 9.72 0.41
C PHE A 195 -4.10 8.32 -0.22
N SER A 196 -5.23 7.64 -0.13
CA SER A 196 -5.45 6.28 -0.60
C SER A 196 -6.37 6.28 -1.81
N LEU A 197 -5.81 5.95 -2.97
CA LEU A 197 -6.55 5.93 -4.22
C LEU A 197 -7.34 4.62 -4.36
N CYS A 198 -8.59 4.71 -4.81
CA CYS A 198 -9.52 3.60 -4.98
C CYS A 198 -10.13 3.64 -6.40
N GLU A 199 -9.26 3.54 -7.39
CA GLU A 199 -9.54 3.51 -8.82
C GLU A 199 -9.54 2.11 -9.44
N TRP A 200 -9.44 1.09 -8.58
CA TRP A 200 -9.57 -0.34 -8.93
C TRP A 200 -8.56 -0.85 -9.98
N GLY A 201 -7.39 -0.21 -10.07
CA GLY A 201 -6.38 -0.54 -11.08
C GLY A 201 -6.65 0.07 -12.47
N VAL A 202 -7.66 0.92 -12.62
CA VAL A 202 -7.96 1.60 -13.91
C VAL A 202 -6.78 2.49 -14.31
N ASP A 203 -6.35 2.35 -15.56
CA ASP A 203 -5.19 3.05 -16.13
C ASP A 203 -3.87 2.76 -15.39
N ASP A 204 -3.73 1.56 -14.80
CA ASP A 204 -2.48 1.02 -14.22
C ASP A 204 -1.80 1.97 -13.18
N PRO A 205 -2.45 2.25 -12.03
CA PRO A 205 -2.01 3.27 -11.07
C PRO A 205 -0.62 3.07 -10.49
N ALA A 206 -0.12 1.84 -10.42
CA ALA A 206 1.26 1.55 -10.06
C ALA A 206 2.29 2.36 -10.89
N THR A 207 1.93 2.75 -12.12
CA THR A 207 2.80 3.50 -13.03
C THR A 207 2.73 5.02 -12.86
N TRP A 208 1.85 5.58 -12.02
CA TRP A 208 1.71 7.04 -11.86
C TRP A 208 1.28 7.51 -10.45
N ALA A 209 0.49 6.73 -9.71
CA ALA A 209 -0.11 7.12 -8.44
C ALA A 209 0.93 7.41 -7.34
N GLY A 210 2.10 6.76 -7.39
CA GLY A 210 3.18 6.99 -6.42
C GLY A 210 3.64 8.44 -6.28
N GLY A 211 3.52 9.24 -7.35
CA GLY A 211 3.88 10.67 -7.28
C GLY A 211 2.82 11.56 -6.66
N ILE A 212 1.60 11.06 -6.43
CA ILE A 212 0.45 11.87 -6.01
C ILE A 212 -0.31 11.32 -4.81
N GLY A 213 -0.04 10.10 -4.36
CA GLY A 213 -0.70 9.48 -3.22
C GLY A 213 0.18 8.47 -2.49
N ASN A 214 -0.35 7.92 -1.40
CA ASN A 214 0.37 7.03 -0.51
C ASN A 214 0.05 5.53 -0.72
N SER A 215 -1.12 5.22 -1.28
CA SER A 215 -1.45 3.89 -1.77
C SER A 215 -2.47 3.96 -2.90
N TRP A 216 -2.59 2.90 -3.70
CA TRP A 216 -3.54 2.81 -4.79
C TRP A 216 -4.07 1.39 -4.96
N ARG A 217 -5.39 1.27 -5.08
CA ARG A 217 -6.07 -0.01 -5.34
C ARG A 217 -5.64 -0.55 -6.70
N THR A 218 -5.23 -1.81 -6.75
CA THR A 218 -4.75 -2.45 -8.00
C THR A 218 -5.81 -3.32 -8.68
N THR A 219 -6.94 -3.55 -8.00
CA THR A 219 -8.04 -4.41 -8.48
C THR A 219 -9.40 -3.87 -8.06
N GLY A 220 -10.46 -4.41 -8.65
CA GLY A 220 -11.81 -4.34 -8.07
C GLY A 220 -11.90 -4.98 -6.68
N ASP A 221 -13.07 -4.85 -6.07
CA ASP A 221 -13.25 -5.17 -4.65
C ASP A 221 -13.04 -6.64 -4.32
N ILE A 222 -12.43 -6.89 -3.17
CA ILE A 222 -12.39 -8.19 -2.52
C ILE A 222 -13.79 -8.59 -2.06
N LYS A 223 -13.97 -9.91 -1.94
CA LYS A 223 -15.11 -10.54 -1.31
C LYS A 223 -14.57 -11.59 -0.35
N ASP A 224 -15.29 -11.82 0.74
CA ASP A 224 -14.99 -12.84 1.74
C ASP A 224 -15.17 -14.27 1.21
N THR A 225 -14.33 -14.65 0.26
CA THR A 225 -14.27 -15.95 -0.40
C THR A 225 -12.84 -16.23 -0.85
N TRP A 226 -12.42 -17.50 -0.76
CA TRP A 226 -11.09 -17.93 -1.19
C TRP A 226 -10.75 -17.56 -2.64
N ALA A 227 -11.73 -17.72 -3.53
CA ALA A 227 -11.57 -17.43 -4.95
C ALA A 227 -11.30 -15.95 -5.22
N SER A 228 -12.01 -15.05 -4.52
CA SER A 228 -11.78 -13.60 -4.67
C SER A 228 -10.41 -13.21 -4.12
N MET A 229 -10.08 -13.67 -2.91
CA MET A 229 -8.81 -13.38 -2.25
C MET A 229 -7.61 -13.82 -3.11
N THR A 230 -7.60 -15.07 -3.58
CA THR A 230 -6.53 -15.60 -4.44
C THR A 230 -6.42 -14.85 -5.77
N THR A 231 -7.54 -14.50 -6.40
CA THR A 231 -7.55 -13.75 -7.66
C THR A 231 -6.96 -12.35 -7.51
N ILE A 232 -7.24 -11.68 -6.39
CA ILE A 232 -6.70 -10.35 -6.10
C ILE A 232 -5.21 -10.42 -5.81
N ALA A 233 -4.75 -11.40 -5.03
CA ALA A 233 -3.33 -11.63 -4.79
C ALA A 233 -2.55 -11.77 -6.11
N ASP A 234 -3.03 -12.60 -7.04
CA ASP A 234 -2.39 -12.82 -8.34
C ASP A 234 -2.36 -11.54 -9.21
N LYS A 235 -3.45 -10.77 -9.21
CA LYS A 235 -3.52 -9.51 -9.99
C LYS A 235 -2.65 -8.40 -9.42
N ASN A 236 -2.46 -8.37 -8.10
CA ASN A 236 -1.64 -7.38 -7.43
C ASN A 236 -0.13 -7.67 -7.59
N ASP A 237 0.27 -8.95 -7.61
CA ASP A 237 1.68 -9.39 -7.63
C ASP A 237 2.50 -8.78 -8.78
N LYS A 238 1.91 -8.63 -9.98
CA LYS A 238 2.61 -8.04 -11.14
C LYS A 238 3.10 -6.60 -10.90
N TRP A 239 2.55 -5.89 -9.91
CA TRP A 239 2.89 -4.50 -9.59
C TRP A 239 3.93 -4.36 -8.49
N ALA A 240 4.38 -5.48 -7.91
CA ALA A 240 5.40 -5.58 -6.86
C ALA A 240 6.52 -4.53 -6.92
N SER A 241 7.13 -4.37 -8.09
CA SER A 241 8.31 -3.52 -8.30
C SER A 241 8.05 -2.02 -8.18
N TYR A 242 6.79 -1.60 -8.18
CA TYR A 242 6.38 -0.19 -8.05
C TYR A 242 6.14 0.24 -6.61
N ALA A 243 5.96 -0.70 -5.67
CA ALA A 243 5.70 -0.40 -4.27
C ALA A 243 6.97 -0.11 -3.48
N GLY A 244 6.91 0.89 -2.59
CA GLY A 244 8.02 1.27 -1.73
C GLY A 244 7.63 2.33 -0.70
N PRO A 245 8.57 2.78 0.15
CA PRO A 245 8.31 3.82 1.13
C PRO A 245 7.66 5.05 0.48
N GLY A 246 6.50 5.45 1.01
CA GLY A 246 5.69 6.56 0.54
C GLY A 246 4.59 6.19 -0.46
N GLY A 247 4.61 4.99 -1.06
CA GLY A 247 3.65 4.58 -2.11
C GLY A 247 3.48 3.06 -2.25
N TRP A 248 2.29 2.56 -1.95
CA TRP A 248 2.02 1.12 -1.87
C TRP A 248 0.92 0.65 -2.82
N ASN A 249 1.10 -0.53 -3.41
CA ASN A 249 -0.01 -1.24 -4.05
C ASN A 249 -0.99 -1.70 -2.95
N ASP A 250 -2.28 -1.46 -3.17
CA ASP A 250 -3.36 -1.84 -2.26
C ASP A 250 -4.19 -2.98 -2.88
N PRO A 251 -4.02 -4.23 -2.41
CA PRO A 251 -4.84 -5.38 -2.81
C PRO A 251 -6.19 -5.44 -2.06
N ASP A 252 -6.69 -4.30 -1.58
CA ASP A 252 -7.95 -4.17 -0.83
C ASP A 252 -7.88 -4.67 0.61
N MET A 253 -8.97 -4.44 1.35
CA MET A 253 -9.10 -4.68 2.78
C MET A 253 -9.01 -6.17 3.17
N LEU A 254 -8.60 -6.43 4.42
CA LEU A 254 -8.60 -7.78 4.97
C LEU A 254 -10.04 -8.26 5.25
N GLU A 255 -10.36 -9.49 4.84
CA GLU A 255 -11.64 -10.16 5.13
C GLU A 255 -11.61 -11.03 6.39
N VAL A 256 -10.48 -11.03 7.10
CA VAL A 256 -10.23 -11.90 8.26
C VAL A 256 -11.31 -11.75 9.33
N GLY A 257 -12.05 -12.84 9.57
CA GLY A 257 -13.08 -12.91 10.60
C GLY A 257 -14.52 -12.64 10.14
N ASN A 258 -14.76 -12.38 8.85
CA ASN A 258 -16.10 -12.10 8.32
C ASN A 258 -16.96 -13.37 8.07
N GLY A 259 -16.37 -14.56 8.16
CA GLY A 259 -17.05 -15.86 8.24
C GLY A 259 -17.20 -16.63 6.91
N GLY A 260 -16.78 -16.05 5.79
CA GLY A 260 -16.83 -16.64 4.45
C GLY A 260 -15.61 -17.48 4.06
N MET A 261 -14.55 -17.48 4.87
CA MET A 261 -13.37 -18.33 4.70
C MET A 261 -13.03 -19.09 5.99
N THR A 262 -12.27 -20.18 5.84
CA THR A 262 -11.75 -20.96 6.98
C THR A 262 -10.60 -20.23 7.69
N THR A 263 -10.26 -20.65 8.91
CA THR A 263 -9.11 -20.11 9.66
C THR A 263 -7.80 -20.18 8.86
N GLU A 264 -7.57 -21.28 8.15
CA GLU A 264 -6.35 -21.46 7.35
C GLU A 264 -6.34 -20.58 6.10
N GLU A 265 -7.50 -20.40 5.47
CA GLU A 265 -7.64 -19.45 4.35
C GLU A 265 -7.40 -18.00 4.82
N TYR A 266 -7.92 -17.61 5.98
CA TYR A 266 -7.65 -16.30 6.58
C TYR A 266 -6.19 -16.12 6.99
N ARG A 267 -5.53 -17.17 7.49
CA ARG A 267 -4.10 -17.16 7.79
C ARG A 267 -3.27 -16.91 6.54
N SER A 268 -3.61 -17.60 5.44
CA SER A 268 -3.01 -17.39 4.12
C SER A 268 -3.24 -15.96 3.63
N HIS A 269 -4.49 -15.48 3.70
CA HIS A 269 -4.85 -14.11 3.30
C HIS A 269 -4.03 -13.06 4.06
N PHE A 270 -3.98 -13.13 5.39
CA PHE A 270 -3.22 -12.20 6.22
C PHE A 270 -1.71 -12.24 5.89
N SER A 271 -1.15 -13.44 5.75
CA SER A 271 0.28 -13.62 5.43
C SER A 271 0.64 -12.98 4.08
N ILE A 272 -0.17 -13.23 3.05
CA ILE A 272 0.06 -12.69 1.70
C ILE A 272 -0.07 -11.17 1.69
N TRP A 273 -1.06 -10.59 2.38
CA TRP A 273 -1.26 -9.15 2.50
C TRP A 273 -0.14 -8.46 3.31
N ALA A 274 0.48 -9.16 4.25
CA ALA A 274 1.66 -8.67 4.96
C ALA A 274 2.92 -8.68 4.07
N LEU A 275 3.00 -9.61 3.11
CA LEU A 275 4.20 -9.83 2.32
C LEU A 275 4.25 -9.05 1.00
N VAL A 276 3.11 -8.61 0.44
CA VAL A 276 2.89 -8.07 -0.94
C VAL A 276 3.95 -7.08 -1.46
N LYS A 277 5.08 -7.69 -1.77
CA LYS A 277 6.14 -7.32 -2.71
C LYS A 277 6.46 -8.55 -3.54
N VAL A 278 6.61 -9.75 -2.95
CA VAL A 278 6.94 -11.02 -3.63
C VAL A 278 6.68 -12.18 -2.65
N TRP A 279 6.43 -13.42 -3.10
CA TRP A 279 6.36 -14.64 -2.27
C TRP A 279 7.61 -14.90 -1.42
N ALA A 280 8.72 -14.24 -1.75
CA ALA A 280 9.85 -14.04 -0.87
C ALA A 280 10.40 -12.62 -1.00
N SER A 281 10.51 -11.88 0.11
CA SER A 281 10.91 -10.49 0.12
C SER A 281 12.19 -10.28 0.94
N PRO A 282 13.20 -9.58 0.39
CA PRO A 282 14.38 -9.23 1.17
C PRO A 282 13.98 -8.27 2.31
N LEU A 283 14.45 -8.59 3.51
CA LEU A 283 14.32 -7.78 4.71
C LEU A 283 15.66 -7.12 5.07
N SER A 284 15.60 -6.20 6.02
CA SER A 284 16.81 -5.62 6.66
C SER A 284 17.75 -6.71 7.21
N GLY A 285 19.07 -6.44 7.13
CA GLY A 285 20.10 -7.34 7.66
C GLY A 285 20.34 -8.59 6.82
N GLY A 286 19.96 -8.58 5.53
CA GLY A 286 20.16 -9.72 4.62
C GLY A 286 19.19 -10.89 4.86
N ARG A 287 18.21 -10.71 5.75
CA ARG A 287 17.14 -11.69 6.01
C ARG A 287 16.16 -11.74 4.84
N VAL A 288 15.39 -12.80 4.76
CA VAL A 288 14.35 -12.98 3.73
C VAL A 288 13.05 -13.42 4.41
N ALA A 289 11.95 -12.69 4.19
CA ALA A 289 10.63 -13.21 4.50
C ALA A 289 10.18 -14.10 3.34
N MET A 290 9.56 -15.25 3.60
CA MET A 290 8.99 -16.10 2.55
C MET A 290 7.71 -16.77 3.00
N ILE A 291 6.87 -17.13 2.02
CA ILE A 291 5.64 -17.88 2.24
C ILE A 291 5.65 -19.14 1.36
N LEU A 292 5.34 -20.28 1.98
CA LEU A 292 4.97 -21.51 1.30
C LEU A 292 3.45 -21.61 1.35
N TRP A 293 2.78 -21.48 0.19
CA TRP A 293 1.33 -21.39 0.12
C TRP A 293 0.74 -22.51 -0.71
N ASN A 294 -0.07 -23.36 -0.07
CA ASN A 294 -0.81 -24.42 -0.74
C ASN A 294 -2.17 -23.90 -1.18
N ARG A 295 -2.36 -23.74 -2.49
CA ARG A 295 -3.66 -23.33 -3.09
C ARG A 295 -4.55 -24.50 -3.47
N GLY A 296 -4.06 -25.73 -3.35
CA GLY A 296 -4.79 -26.95 -3.68
C GLY A 296 -5.75 -27.38 -2.58
N SER A 297 -6.70 -28.22 -2.96
CA SER A 297 -7.77 -28.72 -2.07
C SER A 297 -7.36 -29.90 -1.18
N THR A 298 -6.06 -30.21 -1.12
CA THR A 298 -5.48 -31.31 -0.35
C THR A 298 -4.14 -30.88 0.22
N GLU A 299 -3.72 -31.50 1.32
CA GLU A 299 -2.36 -31.34 1.84
C GLU A 299 -1.30 -31.60 0.75
N ALA A 300 -0.25 -30.78 0.73
CA ALA A 300 0.84 -30.89 -0.23
C ALA A 300 2.17 -30.54 0.42
N SER A 301 3.25 -31.18 -0.05
CA SER A 301 4.60 -30.77 0.34
C SER A 301 5.11 -29.71 -0.62
N ILE A 302 5.63 -28.61 -0.08
CA ILE A 302 6.12 -27.44 -0.81
C ILE A 302 7.57 -27.21 -0.43
N THR A 303 8.43 -26.99 -1.42
CA THR A 303 9.85 -26.69 -1.24
C THR A 303 10.18 -25.29 -1.76
N ALA A 304 10.83 -24.47 -0.94
CA ALA A 304 11.47 -23.23 -1.37
C ALA A 304 12.99 -23.44 -1.46
N ALA A 305 13.53 -23.37 -2.67
CA ALA A 305 14.98 -23.36 -2.87
C ALA A 305 15.54 -21.96 -2.57
N TRP A 306 16.75 -21.88 -1.99
CA TRP A 306 17.46 -20.61 -1.75
C TRP A 306 17.62 -19.79 -3.03
N SER A 307 17.89 -20.46 -4.15
CA SER A 307 18.01 -19.80 -5.45
C SER A 307 16.73 -19.10 -5.90
N SER A 308 15.54 -19.60 -5.51
CA SER A 308 14.26 -18.96 -5.83
C SER A 308 13.91 -17.78 -4.93
N ILE A 309 14.58 -17.64 -3.79
CA ILE A 309 14.32 -16.56 -2.82
C ILE A 309 15.49 -15.56 -2.70
N GLY A 310 16.44 -15.61 -3.64
CA GLY A 310 17.56 -14.68 -3.71
C GLY A 310 18.72 -14.97 -2.75
N LEU A 311 18.77 -16.17 -2.17
CA LEU A 311 19.89 -16.65 -1.36
C LEU A 311 20.81 -17.58 -2.17
N ASN A 312 22.08 -17.67 -1.76
CA ASN A 312 23.00 -18.66 -2.34
C ASN A 312 22.62 -20.05 -1.80
N ALA A 313 22.68 -21.08 -2.65
CA ALA A 313 22.42 -22.46 -2.24
C ALA A 313 23.35 -22.94 -1.10
N SER A 314 24.56 -22.39 -0.98
CA SER A 314 25.48 -22.71 0.11
C SER A 314 25.19 -21.97 1.41
N THR A 315 24.27 -20.99 1.43
CA THR A 315 23.93 -20.22 2.62
C THR A 315 23.28 -21.13 3.67
N VAL A 316 23.87 -21.19 4.86
CA VAL A 316 23.24 -21.76 6.06
C VAL A 316 22.44 -20.66 6.73
N ALA A 317 21.20 -20.93 7.09
CA ALA A 317 20.30 -19.98 7.72
C ALA A 317 19.43 -20.65 8.78
N ASP A 318 18.89 -19.86 9.71
CA ASP A 318 17.79 -20.28 10.56
C ASP A 318 16.47 -19.83 9.93
N ALA A 319 15.47 -20.70 9.89
CA ALA A 319 14.13 -20.37 9.41
C ALA A 319 13.16 -20.30 10.59
N HIS A 320 12.64 -19.10 10.87
CA HIS A 320 11.70 -18.84 11.96
C HIS A 320 10.27 -18.82 11.44
N ASP A 321 9.44 -19.80 11.83
CA ASP A 321 8.01 -19.87 11.51
C ASP A 321 7.28 -18.79 12.30
N LEU A 322 6.68 -17.83 11.59
CA LEU A 322 6.02 -16.67 12.20
C LEU A 322 4.65 -17.00 12.81
N TRP A 323 4.06 -18.15 12.47
CA TRP A 323 2.77 -18.57 13.02
C TRP A 323 2.91 -19.43 14.26
N THR A 324 3.99 -20.23 14.36
CA THR A 324 4.23 -21.12 15.51
C THR A 324 5.32 -20.63 16.46
N ASP A 325 6.09 -19.61 16.05
CA ASP A 325 7.29 -19.11 16.73
C ASP A 325 8.45 -20.13 16.81
N GLU A 326 8.35 -21.24 16.05
CA GLU A 326 9.38 -22.27 16.01
C GLU A 326 10.55 -21.87 15.11
N VAL A 327 11.76 -22.28 15.48
CA VAL A 327 12.97 -22.03 14.69
C VAL A 327 13.56 -23.35 14.19
N ILE A 328 13.62 -23.49 12.87
CA ILE A 328 14.33 -24.58 12.20
C ILE A 328 15.77 -24.10 11.98
N ALA A 329 16.69 -24.64 12.77
CA ALA A 329 18.07 -24.17 12.78
C ALA A 329 18.92 -24.80 11.67
N SER A 330 19.85 -24.00 11.13
CA SER A 330 20.90 -24.45 10.20
C SER A 330 20.38 -25.12 8.92
N VAL A 331 19.28 -24.61 8.36
CA VAL A 331 18.76 -24.99 7.05
C VAL A 331 19.70 -24.51 5.95
N GLN A 332 19.93 -25.31 4.92
CA GLN A 332 20.83 -24.99 3.83
C GLN A 332 20.24 -25.45 2.49
N GLY A 333 20.35 -24.60 1.47
CA GLY A 333 19.96 -24.92 0.09
C GLY A 333 18.47 -24.82 -0.17
N GLU A 334 17.62 -25.37 0.69
CA GLU A 334 16.16 -25.34 0.56
C GLU A 334 15.45 -25.55 1.91
N LEU A 335 14.20 -25.10 2.01
CA LEU A 335 13.27 -25.47 3.07
C LEU A 335 12.08 -26.22 2.46
N LYS A 336 11.76 -27.40 2.99
CA LYS A 336 10.64 -28.22 2.55
C LYS A 336 9.69 -28.47 3.72
N GLU A 337 8.42 -28.15 3.51
CA GLU A 337 7.36 -28.29 4.50
C GLU A 337 6.16 -29.04 3.93
N THR A 338 5.35 -29.57 4.84
CA THR A 338 4.01 -30.06 4.51
C THR A 338 3.01 -28.98 4.89
N VAL A 339 2.13 -28.63 3.94
CA VAL A 339 1.18 -27.52 4.08
C VAL A 339 -0.22 -28.01 3.77
N ASP A 340 -1.13 -27.83 4.72
CA ASP A 340 -2.54 -28.22 4.60
C ASP A 340 -3.26 -27.54 3.42
N SER A 341 -4.41 -28.09 3.03
CA SER A 341 -5.28 -27.50 2.01
C SER A 341 -5.58 -26.03 2.30
N HIS A 342 -5.34 -25.16 1.33
CA HIS A 342 -5.55 -23.70 1.42
C HIS A 342 -4.75 -22.99 2.54
N ALA A 343 -3.81 -23.68 3.18
CA ALA A 343 -2.99 -23.13 4.25
C ALA A 343 -1.67 -22.54 3.73
N CYS A 344 -0.96 -21.86 4.62
CA CYS A 344 0.38 -21.38 4.35
C CYS A 344 1.30 -21.59 5.55
N LYS A 345 2.61 -21.56 5.27
CA LYS A 345 3.67 -21.40 6.25
C LYS A 345 4.44 -20.13 5.92
N MET A 346 4.66 -19.27 6.92
CA MET A 346 5.36 -18.00 6.73
C MET A 346 6.63 -18.00 7.57
N TYR A 347 7.77 -17.69 6.94
CA TYR A 347 9.06 -17.75 7.58
C TYR A 347 9.82 -16.43 7.46
N VAL A 348 10.64 -16.13 8.47
CA VAL A 348 11.81 -15.27 8.32
C VAL A 348 13.06 -16.14 8.30
N VAL A 349 13.76 -16.12 7.17
CA VAL A 349 15.06 -16.78 6.98
C VAL A 349 16.16 -15.81 7.34
N THR A 350 17.00 -16.21 8.29
CA THR A 350 18.13 -15.43 8.77
C THR A 350 19.45 -16.13 8.43
N PRO A 351 20.19 -15.67 7.41
CA PRO A 351 21.53 -16.18 7.10
C PRO A 351 22.48 -16.07 8.29
N LYS A 352 23.37 -17.07 8.45
CA LYS A 352 24.43 -17.10 9.47
C LYS A 352 25.73 -16.48 9.00
#